data_AF-A0A348ZZ70-F1
#
_entry.id   AF-A0A348ZZ70-F1
#
_cell.length_a   1.000
_cell.length_b   1.000
_cell.length_c   1.000
_cell.angle_alpha   90.00
_cell.angle_beta   90.00
_cell.angle_gamma   90.00
#
_symmetry.space_group_name_H-M   'P 1'
#
loop_
_entity.id
_entity.type
_entity.pdbx_description
1 polymer ?
#
loop_
_entity_poly.entity_id
_entity_poly.type
_entity_poly.pdbx_seq_one_letter_code
_entity_poly.pdbx_strand_id
1 'polypeptide(L)'
;MNDKYAKFLEDNPQLSDEALQGEPLQGEDPPKKKQPITYVKYPIQIELDPRLDHTDALVYWYVSLLDKKDHCTASNEYIAKKLGKHKKVISRSVNKLIKLGYLIKHEKHDERGIEKRVLMINDAALQVRHKWLLDQFNDL
;
A
#
# COMPACT_ATOMS: atom_id res chain seq x y z
N MET A 1 15.94 12.36 -24.72
CA MET A 1 14.63 12.27 -25.40
C MET A 1 14.72 11.12 -26.39
N ASN A 2 13.68 10.29 -26.48
CA ASN A 2 13.74 9.01 -27.18
C ASN A 2 13.70 9.23 -28.70
N ASP A 3 14.74 8.79 -29.43
CA ASP A 3 14.95 9.07 -30.88
C ASP A 3 13.74 8.72 -31.77
N LYS A 4 12.92 7.76 -31.36
CA LYS A 4 11.69 7.40 -32.05
C LYS A 4 10.64 8.51 -32.09
N TYR A 5 10.62 9.39 -31.09
CA TYR A 5 9.62 10.45 -30.97
C TYR A 5 9.97 11.66 -31.85
N ALA A 6 11.26 11.95 -32.00
CA ALA A 6 11.73 13.03 -32.86
C ALA A 6 11.40 12.73 -34.34
N LYS A 7 11.69 11.50 -34.79
CA LYS A 7 11.42 11.06 -36.15
C LYS A 7 9.92 11.08 -36.51
N PHE A 8 9.05 10.75 -35.56
CA PHE A 8 7.60 10.77 -35.74
C PHE A 8 7.05 12.19 -36.00
N LEU A 9 7.64 13.21 -35.36
CA LEU A 9 7.26 14.61 -35.55
C LEU A 9 7.82 15.18 -36.86
N GLU A 10 9.02 14.76 -37.29
CA GLU A 10 9.58 15.11 -38.59
C GLU A 10 8.73 14.57 -39.75
N ASP A 11 8.21 13.36 -39.60
CA ASP A 11 7.35 12.72 -40.61
C ASP A 11 5.92 13.31 -40.65
N ASN A 12 5.54 14.16 -39.68
CA ASN A 12 4.19 14.75 -39.58
C ASN A 12 4.27 16.23 -39.12
N PRO A 13 4.80 17.13 -39.96
CA PRO A 13 5.13 18.50 -39.58
C PRO A 13 3.92 19.35 -39.15
N GLN A 14 2.70 19.00 -39.57
CA GLN A 14 1.46 19.64 -39.12
C GLN A 14 1.16 19.41 -37.64
N LEU A 15 1.70 18.36 -37.02
CA LEU A 15 1.51 18.05 -35.60
C LEU A 15 2.44 18.85 -34.68
N SER A 16 3.47 19.54 -35.21
CA SER A 16 4.37 20.35 -34.37
C SER A 16 3.69 21.61 -33.85
N ASP A 17 2.83 22.21 -34.68
CA ASP A 17 2.19 23.50 -34.39
C ASP A 17 0.85 23.30 -33.66
N GLU A 18 0.11 22.21 -33.96
CA GLU A 18 -1.13 21.85 -33.26
C GLU A 18 -0.91 21.37 -31.82
N ALA A 19 0.27 20.83 -31.49
CA ALA A 19 0.58 20.32 -30.15
C ALA A 19 0.71 21.42 -29.07
N LEU A 20 0.78 22.70 -29.46
CA LEU A 20 0.92 23.84 -28.54
C LEU A 20 -0.35 24.68 -28.37
N GLN A 21 -1.43 24.41 -29.12
CA GLN A 21 -2.66 25.23 -29.09
C GLN A 21 -3.98 24.42 -29.03
N GLY A 22 -3.97 23.20 -28.48
CA GLY A 22 -5.22 22.52 -28.16
C GLY A 22 -5.92 23.16 -26.95
N GLU A 23 -7.03 23.86 -27.15
CA GLU A 23 -7.92 24.20 -26.05
C GLU A 23 -8.43 22.93 -25.37
N PRO A 24 -8.52 22.89 -24.03
CA PRO A 24 -8.97 21.70 -23.32
C PRO A 24 -10.43 21.40 -23.69
N LEU A 25 -10.69 20.16 -24.13
CA LEU A 25 -12.04 19.62 -24.30
C LEU A 25 -12.84 19.84 -23.02
N GLN A 26 -13.91 20.65 -23.12
CA GLN A 26 -14.82 20.93 -22.01
C GLN A 26 -15.43 19.61 -21.51
N GLY A 27 -15.02 19.17 -20.31
CA GLY A 27 -15.67 18.05 -19.62
C GLY A 27 -14.77 17.14 -18.78
N GLU A 28 -13.45 17.24 -18.89
CA GLU A 28 -12.56 16.50 -17.99
C GLU A 28 -12.16 17.37 -16.80
N ASP A 29 -12.60 16.97 -15.60
CA ASP A 29 -12.06 17.51 -14.35
C ASP A 29 -10.52 17.49 -14.45
N PRO A 30 -9.82 18.61 -14.15
CA PRO A 30 -8.37 18.64 -14.20
C PRO A 30 -7.82 17.50 -13.33
N PRO A 31 -6.75 16.80 -13.75
CA PRO A 31 -6.21 15.68 -12.99
C PRO A 31 -5.92 16.18 -11.58
N LYS A 32 -6.71 15.71 -10.59
CA LYS A 32 -6.60 16.13 -9.20
C LYS A 32 -5.13 16.06 -8.81
N LYS A 33 -4.50 17.22 -8.57
CA LYS A 33 -3.11 17.30 -8.09
C LYS A 33 -3.01 16.35 -6.89
N LYS A 34 -2.19 15.30 -7.00
CA LYS A 34 -1.95 14.35 -5.92
C LYS A 34 -1.36 15.15 -4.75
N GLN A 35 -2.19 15.46 -3.77
CA GLN A 35 -1.71 16.15 -2.57
C GLN A 35 -0.71 15.23 -1.86
N PRO A 36 0.39 15.78 -1.30
CA PRO A 36 1.35 14.97 -0.58
C PRO A 36 0.69 14.33 0.64
N ILE A 37 0.97 13.06 0.88
CA ILE A 37 0.56 12.39 2.12
C ILE A 37 1.43 12.97 3.25
N THR A 38 0.82 13.76 4.13
CA THR A 38 1.55 14.47 5.21
C THR A 38 1.64 13.65 6.50
N TYR A 39 0.64 12.82 6.78
CA TYR A 39 0.61 11.95 7.94
C TYR A 39 -0.11 10.64 7.59
N VAL A 40 0.14 9.59 8.37
CA VAL A 40 -0.58 8.33 8.25
C VAL A 40 -1.18 7.98 9.59
N LYS A 41 -2.42 7.49 9.58
CA LYS A 41 -3.08 7.00 10.79
C LYS A 41 -2.46 5.66 11.16
N TYR A 42 -2.01 5.55 12.40
CA TYR A 42 -1.33 4.38 12.90
C TYR A 42 -2.05 3.90 14.18
N PRO A 43 -2.63 2.68 14.19
CA PRO A 43 -3.40 2.21 15.35
C PRO A 43 -2.50 2.01 16.57
N ILE A 44 -2.90 2.59 17.71
CA ILE A 44 -2.18 2.49 18.97
C ILE A 44 -2.03 1.02 19.44
N GLN A 45 -3.00 0.17 19.09
CA GLN A 45 -3.00 -1.26 19.37
C GLN A 45 -1.81 -1.97 18.71
N ILE A 46 -1.35 -1.49 17.56
CA ILE A 46 -0.19 -2.07 16.88
C ILE A 46 1.11 -1.54 17.51
N GLU A 47 1.14 -0.28 17.95
CA GLU A 47 2.34 0.30 18.59
C GLU A 47 2.62 -0.31 19.96
N LEU A 48 1.58 -0.44 20.76
CA LEU A 48 1.69 -0.79 22.18
C LEU A 48 1.55 -2.28 22.44
N ASP A 49 1.31 -3.12 21.41
CA ASP A 49 1.28 -4.56 21.61
C ASP A 49 2.68 -5.08 21.90
N PRO A 50 2.98 -5.54 23.13
CA PRO A 50 4.32 -5.97 23.52
C PRO A 50 4.77 -7.24 22.78
N ARG A 51 3.85 -7.91 22.08
CA ARG A 51 4.15 -9.08 21.26
C ARG A 51 4.71 -8.67 19.90
N LEU A 52 4.53 -7.44 19.44
CA LEU A 52 5.02 -6.95 18.14
C LEU A 52 6.36 -6.23 18.30
N ASP A 53 7.25 -6.39 17.31
CA ASP A 53 8.44 -5.55 17.20
C ASP A 53 8.22 -4.40 16.21
N HIS A 54 9.15 -3.42 16.18
CA HIS A 54 9.06 -2.28 15.27
C HIS A 54 8.99 -2.67 13.78
N THR A 55 9.55 -3.82 13.40
CA THR A 55 9.45 -4.31 12.02
C THR A 55 8.05 -4.83 11.73
N ASP A 56 7.43 -5.55 12.66
CA ASP A 56 6.04 -6.02 12.52
C ASP A 56 5.08 -4.83 12.37
N ALA A 57 5.26 -3.82 13.22
CA ALA A 57 4.59 -2.53 13.17
C ALA A 57 4.68 -1.85 11.79
N LEU A 58 5.91 -1.71 11.26
CA LEU A 58 6.14 -1.13 9.93
C LEU A 58 5.53 -1.97 8.80
N VAL A 59 5.55 -3.30 8.92
CA VAL A 59 4.94 -4.20 7.95
C VAL A 59 3.43 -4.03 7.94
N TYR A 60 2.79 -3.99 9.11
CA TYR A 60 1.37 -3.72 9.23
C TYR A 60 0.99 -2.39 8.58
N TRP A 61 1.72 -1.32 8.92
CA TRP A 61 1.51 0.00 8.33
C TRP A 61 1.62 -0.03 6.81
N TYR A 62 2.67 -0.65 6.28
CA TYR A 62 2.88 -0.70 4.83
C TYR A 62 1.79 -1.51 4.12
N VAL A 63 1.32 -2.60 4.74
CA VAL A 63 0.17 -3.36 4.23
C VAL A 63 -1.08 -2.49 4.22
N SER A 64 -1.35 -1.73 5.28
CA SER A 64 -2.51 -0.83 5.35
C SER A 64 -2.48 0.30 4.31
N LEU A 65 -1.28 0.80 3.96
CA LEU A 65 -1.11 1.79 2.91
C LEU A 65 -1.36 1.23 1.50
N LEU A 66 -1.02 -0.05 1.29
CA LEU A 66 -1.20 -0.75 0.03
C LEU A 66 -2.60 -1.35 -0.12
N ASP A 67 -3.35 -1.40 0.97
CA ASP A 67 -4.75 -1.81 1.00
C ASP A 67 -5.62 -0.75 0.28
N LYS A 68 -5.73 -0.90 -1.04
CA LYS A 68 -6.60 -0.08 -1.88
C LYS A 68 -7.82 -0.93 -2.24
N LYS A 69 -8.99 -0.57 -1.71
CA LYS A 69 -10.27 -1.30 -1.87
C LYS A 69 -10.33 -2.61 -1.06
N ASP A 70 -10.03 -2.51 0.23
CA ASP A 70 -10.23 -3.56 1.24
C ASP A 70 -9.37 -4.83 1.09
N HIS A 71 -8.31 -4.76 0.29
CA HIS A 71 -7.24 -5.76 0.35
C HIS A 71 -5.89 -5.30 -0.25
N CYS A 72 -4.82 -5.91 0.25
CA CYS A 72 -3.46 -5.82 -0.27
C CYS A 72 -3.05 -7.12 -0.99
N THR A 73 -2.63 -6.99 -2.25
CA THR A 73 -2.13 -8.10 -3.10
C THR A 73 -0.62 -8.09 -3.28
N ALA A 74 0.10 -7.19 -2.58
CA ALA A 74 1.54 -7.07 -2.72
C ALA A 74 2.26 -8.32 -2.20
N SER A 75 3.24 -8.77 -2.98
CA SER A 75 4.10 -9.89 -2.56
C SER A 75 5.03 -9.48 -1.42
N ASN A 76 5.48 -10.46 -0.63
CA ASN A 76 6.47 -10.19 0.42
C ASN A 76 7.78 -9.65 -0.16
N GLU A 77 8.10 -9.99 -1.41
CA GLU A 77 9.27 -9.46 -2.12
C GLU A 77 9.13 -7.96 -2.39
N TYR A 78 7.94 -7.54 -2.83
CA TYR A 78 7.65 -6.12 -3.06
C TYR A 78 7.78 -5.30 -1.78
N ILE A 79 7.16 -5.79 -0.69
CA ILE A 79 7.20 -5.14 0.62
C ILE A 79 8.64 -5.10 1.16
N ALA A 80 9.39 -6.20 1.02
CA ALA A 80 10.79 -6.32 1.43
C ALA A 80 11.66 -5.25 0.77
N LYS A 81 11.54 -5.10 -0.55
CA LYS A 81 12.26 -4.07 -1.32
C LYS A 81 11.94 -2.66 -0.85
N LYS A 82 10.68 -2.39 -0.50
CA LYS A 82 10.21 -1.07 -0.09
C LYS A 82 10.62 -0.69 1.33
N LEU A 83 10.69 -1.67 2.24
CA LEU A 83 11.10 -1.47 3.63
C LEU A 83 12.61 -1.68 3.85
N GLY A 84 13.37 -2.03 2.81
CA GLY A 84 14.80 -2.32 2.93
C GLY A 84 15.09 -3.53 3.84
N LYS A 85 14.20 -4.53 3.83
CA LYS A 85 14.31 -5.74 4.67
C LYS A 85 14.44 -6.98 3.80
N HIS A 86 14.90 -8.08 4.39
CA HIS A 86 14.93 -9.36 3.72
C HIS A 86 13.52 -9.98 3.63
N LYS A 87 13.16 -10.62 2.51
CA LYS A 87 11.86 -11.29 2.30
C LYS A 87 11.44 -12.22 3.45
N LYS A 88 12.42 -12.93 4.02
CA LYS A 88 12.21 -13.83 5.17
C LYS A 88 11.72 -13.09 6.42
N VAL A 89 12.21 -11.87 6.65
CA VAL A 89 11.77 -11.02 7.76
C VAL A 89 10.32 -10.60 7.53
N ILE A 90 10.00 -10.09 6.34
CA ILE A 90 8.62 -9.71 5.98
C ILE A 90 7.66 -10.90 6.13
N SER A 91 8.07 -12.08 5.67
CA SER A 91 7.24 -13.28 5.76
C SER A 91 6.96 -13.69 7.21
N ARG A 92 7.95 -13.54 8.10
CA ARG A 92 7.77 -13.79 9.54
C ARG A 92 6.82 -12.78 10.16
N SER A 93 7.01 -11.49 9.89
CA SER A 93 6.16 -10.41 10.41
C SER A 93 4.72 -10.55 9.95
N VAL A 94 4.49 -10.79 8.66
CA VAL A 94 3.16 -11.11 8.11
C VAL A 94 2.51 -12.26 8.86
N ASN A 95 3.21 -13.39 9.01
CA ASN A 95 2.63 -14.57 9.64
C ASN A 95 2.33 -14.31 11.12
N LYS A 96 3.15 -13.52 11.78
CA LYS A 96 2.94 -13.10 13.17
C LYS A 96 1.70 -12.21 13.30
N LEU A 97 1.56 -11.20 12.44
CA LEU A 97 0.38 -10.34 12.39
C LEU A 97 -0.91 -11.13 12.09
N ILE A 98 -0.85 -12.14 11.22
CA ILE A 98 -1.99 -13.05 10.97
C ILE A 98 -2.33 -13.86 12.22
N LYS A 99 -1.32 -14.46 12.88
CA LYS A 99 -1.53 -15.25 14.11
C LYS A 99 -2.11 -14.43 15.25
N LEU A 100 -1.73 -13.16 15.34
CA LEU A 100 -2.24 -12.23 16.34
C LEU A 100 -3.60 -11.63 15.96
N GLY A 101 -4.10 -11.94 14.76
CA GLY A 101 -5.42 -11.52 14.29
C GLY A 101 -5.45 -10.12 13.70
N TYR A 102 -4.32 -9.43 13.52
CA TYR A 102 -4.29 -8.09 12.93
C TYR A 102 -4.42 -8.10 11.39
N LEU A 103 -4.02 -9.20 10.76
CA LEU A 103 -4.18 -9.42 9.32
C LEU A 103 -4.97 -10.69 9.06
N ILE A 104 -5.80 -10.67 8.02
CA ILE A 104 -6.49 -11.85 7.49
C ILE A 104 -5.85 -12.23 6.16
N LYS A 105 -5.55 -13.51 5.97
CA LYS A 105 -5.06 -14.05 4.70
C LYS A 105 -6.21 -14.76 3.99
N HIS A 106 -6.47 -14.37 2.75
CA HIS A 106 -7.30 -15.13 1.81
C HIS A 106 -6.47 -15.61 0.63
N GLU A 107 -6.92 -16.70 0.02
CA GLU A 107 -6.39 -17.23 -1.22
C GLU A 107 -7.48 -17.02 -2.27
N LYS A 108 -7.17 -16.26 -3.32
CA LYS A 108 -8.05 -16.09 -4.48
C LYS A 108 -7.42 -16.75 -5.68
N HIS A 109 -8.19 -17.55 -6.40
CA HIS A 109 -7.77 -18.02 -7.72
C HIS A 109 -8.11 -16.95 -8.75
N ASP A 110 -7.18 -16.68 -9.66
CA ASP A 110 -7.53 -15.94 -10.88
C ASP A 110 -8.19 -16.85 -11.92
N GLU A 111 -8.64 -16.26 -13.03
CA GLU A 111 -9.30 -16.96 -14.15
C GLU A 111 -8.45 -18.09 -14.75
N ARG A 112 -7.14 -18.10 -14.47
CA ARG A 112 -6.19 -19.12 -14.93
C ARG A 112 -5.90 -20.18 -13.87
N GLY A 113 -6.61 -20.14 -12.74
CA GLY A 113 -6.42 -21.04 -11.60
C GLY A 113 -5.17 -20.73 -10.77
N ILE A 114 -4.51 -19.59 -10.96
CA ILE A 114 -3.32 -19.24 -10.20
C ILE A 114 -3.73 -18.69 -8.84
N GLU A 115 -3.22 -19.31 -7.78
CA GLU A 115 -3.43 -18.87 -6.40
C GLU A 115 -2.72 -17.53 -6.14
N LYS A 116 -3.49 -16.52 -5.76
CA LYS A 116 -3.00 -15.21 -5.33
C LYS A 116 -3.36 -15.00 -3.87
N ARG A 117 -2.32 -14.73 -3.07
CA ARG A 117 -2.47 -14.28 -1.70
C ARG A 117 -3.09 -12.88 -1.67
N VAL A 118 -4.07 -12.74 -0.78
CA VAL A 118 -4.74 -11.48 -0.46
C VAL A 118 -4.62 -11.26 1.04
N LEU A 119 -4.16 -10.08 1.45
CA LEU A 119 -4.17 -9.64 2.85
C LEU A 119 -5.25 -8.60 3.06
N MET A 120 -5.89 -8.65 4.22
CA MET A 120 -6.87 -7.65 4.65
C MET A 120 -6.55 -7.21 6.07
N ILE A 121 -6.79 -5.94 6.38
CA ILE A 121 -6.75 -5.45 7.76
C ILE A 121 -7.95 -6.04 8.53
N ASN A 122 -7.71 -6.54 9.74
CA ASN A 122 -8.80 -6.95 10.62
C ASN A 122 -9.19 -5.81 11.57
N ASP A 123 -10.13 -4.98 11.16
CA ASP A 123 -10.58 -3.84 11.97
C ASP A 123 -11.15 -4.25 13.34
N ALA A 124 -11.74 -5.45 13.44
CA ALA A 124 -12.27 -5.95 14.71
C ALA A 124 -11.16 -6.13 15.75
N ALA A 125 -9.96 -6.55 15.35
CA ALA A 125 -8.81 -6.69 16.24
C ALA A 125 -8.34 -5.35 16.81
N LEU A 126 -8.59 -4.24 16.09
CA LEU A 126 -8.26 -2.89 16.56
C LEU A 126 -9.27 -2.36 17.58
N GLN A 127 -10.50 -2.89 17.63
CA GLN A 127 -11.52 -2.46 18.59
C GLN A 127 -11.41 -3.17 19.95
N VAL A 128 -10.55 -4.19 20.06
CA VAL A 128 -10.40 -4.95 21.29
C VAL A 128 -9.65 -4.13 22.34
N ARG A 129 -10.29 -3.90 23.50
CA ARG A 129 -9.63 -3.34 24.67
C ARG A 129 -8.79 -4.42 25.34
N HIS A 130 -7.50 -4.42 25.05
CA HIS A 130 -6.58 -5.31 25.72
C HIS A 130 -6.16 -4.73 27.08
N LYS A 131 -6.02 -5.60 28.10
CA LYS A 131 -5.55 -5.21 29.43
C LYS A 131 -4.18 -4.50 29.35
N TRP A 132 -3.24 -5.06 28.57
CA TRP A 132 -1.93 -4.45 28.36
C TRP A 132 -2.01 -3.04 27.77
N LEU A 133 -3.02 -2.74 26.95
CA LEU A 133 -3.21 -1.40 26.39
C LEU A 133 -3.65 -0.43 27.48
N LEU A 134 -4.58 -0.85 28.34
CA LEU A 134 -5.07 -0.04 29.47
C LEU A 134 -3.97 0.20 30.51
N ASP A 135 -3.16 -0.82 30.79
CA ASP A 135 -2.06 -0.72 31.74
C ASP A 135 -1.05 0.36 31.29
N GLN A 136 -0.71 0.41 30.00
CA GLN A 136 0.20 1.45 29.44
C GLN A 136 -0.37 2.88 29.52
N PHE A 137 -1.69 3.06 29.48
CA PHE A 137 -2.32 4.38 29.58
C PHE A 137 -2.54 4.84 31.01
N ASN A 138 -2.62 3.93 31.99
CA ASN A 138 -2.72 4.29 33.41
C ASN A 138 -1.37 4.74 34.00
N ASP A 139 -0.27 4.41 33.31
CA ASP A 139 1.09 4.81 33.68
C ASP A 139 1.51 6.17 33.07
N LEU A 140 0.64 6.82 32.28
CA LEU A 140 0.82 8.16 31.69
C LEU A 140 0.16 9.25 32.54
#